data_AF-A0A832GE41-F1
#
_entry.id   AF-A0A832GE41-F1
#
_cell.length_a   1.000
_cell.length_b   1.000
_cell.length_c   1.000
_cell.angle_alpha   90.00
_cell.angle_beta   90.00
_cell.angle_gamma   90.00
#
_symmetry.space_group_name_H-M   'P 1'
#
loop_
_entity.id
_entity.type
_entity.pdbx_description
1 polymer ?
#
loop_
_entity_poly.entity_id
_entity_poly.type
_entity_poly.pdbx_seq_one_letter_code
_entity_poly.pdbx_strand_id
1 'polypeptide(L)'
;MTTVRQIERMWSAGQFPRLVGQMLEARPEASDRLRERLGPSVAAAALVIVRLSELRQDHAPMIPGLIRAILREQRPDGSWGEPLTTAVCVRALMCADGEGKAIDDALRYLAQTQRADGLWSSAGVEPGRAAGDPFITAAVLYYLASDGRFRQAVRMSDAVAALESMRGRLDEPTR
;
A
#
# COMPACT_ATOMS: atom_id res chain seq x y z
N MET A 1 -2.69 4.52 22.76
CA MET A 1 -2.28 3.19 22.28
C MET A 1 -3.53 2.38 21.96
N THR A 2 -3.71 2.00 20.71
CA THR A 2 -4.89 1.25 20.23
C THR A 2 -4.68 -0.25 20.48
N THR A 3 -5.63 -0.91 21.14
CA THR A 3 -5.54 -2.35 21.44
C THR A 3 -6.11 -3.21 20.30
N VAL A 4 -5.70 -4.48 20.20
CA VAL A 4 -6.24 -5.43 19.21
C VAL A 4 -7.77 -5.51 19.29
N ARG A 5 -8.33 -5.54 20.51
CA ARG A 5 -9.79 -5.53 20.71
C ARG A 5 -10.46 -4.24 20.25
N GLN A 6 -9.77 -3.09 20.27
CA GLN A 6 -10.29 -1.86 19.67
C GLN A 6 -10.28 -1.93 18.15
N ILE A 7 -9.21 -2.46 17.55
CA ILE A 7 -9.07 -2.70 16.11
C ILE A 7 -10.21 -3.61 15.61
N GLU A 8 -10.43 -4.74 16.27
CA GLU A 8 -11.52 -5.68 15.94
C GLU A 8 -12.90 -5.03 16.00
N ARG A 9 -13.17 -4.21 17.03
CA ARG A 9 -14.44 -3.49 17.14
C ARG A 9 -14.64 -2.50 16.00
N MET A 10 -13.60 -1.73 15.64
CA MET A 10 -13.68 -0.76 14.54
C MET A 10 -13.87 -1.48 13.20
N TRP A 11 -13.16 -2.60 12.98
CA TRP A 11 -13.30 -3.44 11.79
C TRP A 11 -14.73 -3.97 11.64
N SER A 12 -15.26 -4.63 12.68
CA SER A 12 -16.61 -5.20 12.67
C SER A 12 -17.72 -4.15 12.53
N ALA A 13 -17.47 -2.92 13.00
CA ALA A 13 -18.39 -1.80 12.86
C ALA A 13 -18.26 -1.06 11.51
N GLY A 14 -17.38 -1.52 10.59
CA GLY A 14 -17.16 -0.86 9.30
C GLY A 14 -16.53 0.53 9.39
N GLN A 15 -15.85 0.85 10.51
CA GLN A 15 -15.26 2.17 10.76
C GLN A 15 -13.88 2.32 10.09
N PHE A 16 -13.78 2.00 8.79
CA PHE A 16 -12.49 1.93 8.08
C PHE A 16 -11.70 3.25 8.07
N PRO A 17 -12.30 4.43 7.81
CA PRO A 17 -11.53 5.69 7.84
C PRO A 17 -10.91 5.96 9.21
N ARG A 18 -11.66 5.69 10.29
CA ARG A 18 -11.17 5.83 11.67
C ARG A 18 -10.07 4.82 11.97
N LEU A 19 -10.25 3.57 11.52
CA LEU A 19 -9.27 2.51 11.68
C LEU A 19 -7.95 2.87 10.98
N VAL A 20 -8.00 3.35 9.74
CA VAL A 20 -6.83 3.82 8.99
C VAL A 20 -6.14 4.97 9.72
N GLY A 21 -6.91 5.96 10.19
CA GLY A 21 -6.36 7.06 10.97
C GLY A 21 -5.58 6.60 12.21
N GLN A 22 -6.11 5.59 12.92
CA GLN A 22 -5.45 4.98 14.08
C GLN A 22 -4.20 4.16 13.69
N MET A 23 -4.23 3.42 12.58
CA MET A 23 -3.07 2.64 12.13
C MET A 23 -1.93 3.52 11.61
N LEU A 24 -2.24 4.71 11.10
CA LEU A 24 -1.26 5.72 10.66
C LEU A 24 -0.81 6.66 11.78
N GLU A 25 -1.41 6.61 12.98
CA GLU A 25 -1.04 7.52 14.07
C GLU A 25 0.43 7.32 14.48
N ALA A 26 1.16 8.44 14.62
CA ALA A 26 2.59 8.50 14.93
C ALA A 26 3.53 7.82 13.90
N ARG A 27 3.11 7.67 12.65
CA ARG A 27 3.97 7.18 11.55
C ARG A 27 4.59 8.33 10.75
N PRO A 28 5.83 8.20 10.26
CA PRO A 28 6.48 9.25 9.48
C PRO A 28 5.78 9.54 8.14
N GLU A 29 5.12 8.54 7.54
CA GLU A 29 4.36 8.68 6.30
C GLU A 29 2.91 9.16 6.50
N ALA A 30 2.50 9.39 7.76
CA ALA A 30 1.13 9.79 8.07
C ALA A 30 0.81 11.14 7.42
N SER A 31 -0.12 11.13 6.47
CA SER A 31 -0.62 12.31 5.77
C SER A 31 -2.10 12.16 5.49
N ASP A 32 -2.81 13.29 5.33
CA ASP A 32 -4.23 13.27 4.98
C ASP A 32 -4.45 12.60 3.62
N ARG A 33 -3.56 12.87 2.66
CA ARG A 33 -3.55 12.20 1.36
C ARG A 33 -3.45 10.68 1.46
N LEU A 34 -2.61 10.16 2.36
CA LEU A 34 -2.51 8.70 2.58
C LEU A 34 -3.80 8.15 3.19
N ARG A 35 -4.40 8.86 4.16
CA ARG A 35 -5.65 8.45 4.82
C ARG A 35 -6.81 8.36 3.84
N GLU A 36 -6.96 9.35 2.96
CA GLU A 36 -8.00 9.37 1.94
C GLU A 36 -7.87 8.20 0.97
N ARG A 37 -6.64 7.92 0.51
CA ARG A 37 -6.35 6.84 -0.44
C ARG A 37 -6.56 5.44 0.15
N LEU A 38 -6.21 5.26 1.43
CA LEU A 38 -6.36 3.99 2.12
C LEU A 38 -7.74 3.81 2.79
N GLY A 39 -8.68 4.74 2.59
CA GLY A 39 -10.04 4.66 3.10
C GLY A 39 -10.86 3.41 2.71
N PRO A 40 -10.65 2.76 1.54
CA PRO A 40 -11.34 1.52 1.20
C PRO A 40 -11.10 0.36 2.18
N SER A 41 -12.08 -0.52 2.33
CA SER A 41 -12.05 -1.64 3.31
C SER A 41 -10.82 -2.55 3.15
N VAL A 42 -10.40 -2.83 1.91
CA VAL A 42 -9.25 -3.71 1.63
C VAL A 42 -7.92 -3.09 2.04
N ALA A 43 -7.76 -1.79 1.81
CA ALA A 43 -6.58 -1.03 2.23
C ALA A 43 -6.50 -0.97 3.77
N ALA A 44 -7.64 -0.75 4.43
CA ALA A 44 -7.72 -0.80 5.88
C ALA A 44 -7.34 -2.18 6.44
N ALA A 45 -7.83 -3.27 5.85
CA ALA A 45 -7.47 -4.63 6.24
C ALA A 45 -5.96 -4.88 6.14
N ALA A 46 -5.38 -4.50 5.01
CA ALA A 46 -3.96 -4.64 4.75
C ALA A 46 -3.11 -3.83 5.75
N LEU A 47 -3.48 -2.56 5.98
CA LEU A 47 -2.77 -1.70 6.92
C LEU A 47 -2.83 -2.23 8.36
N VAL A 48 -3.95 -2.84 8.77
CA VAL A 48 -4.04 -3.51 10.08
C VAL A 48 -3.05 -4.65 10.18
N ILE A 49 -2.95 -5.53 9.18
CA ILE A 49 -1.98 -6.64 9.20
C ILE A 49 -0.55 -6.11 9.29
N VAL A 50 -0.19 -5.13 8.46
CA VAL A 50 1.14 -4.49 8.50
C VAL A 50 1.42 -3.94 9.89
N ARG A 51 0.45 -3.24 10.49
CA ARG A 51 0.62 -2.65 11.81
C ARG A 51 0.76 -3.67 12.92
N LEU A 52 -0.05 -4.74 12.89
CA LEU A 52 0.06 -5.82 13.86
C LEU A 52 1.42 -6.51 13.75
N SER A 53 1.94 -6.70 12.54
CA SER A 53 3.24 -7.33 12.33
C SER A 53 4.41 -6.50 12.84
N GLU A 54 4.41 -5.18 12.60
CA GLU A 54 5.40 -4.27 13.18
C GLU A 54 5.39 -4.25 14.72
N LEU A 55 4.21 -4.43 15.31
CA LEU A 55 4.02 -4.54 16.75
C LEU A 55 4.26 -5.96 17.29
N ARG A 56 4.73 -6.89 16.43
CA ARG A 56 4.99 -8.29 16.78
C ARG A 56 3.75 -9.01 17.33
N GLN A 57 2.59 -8.66 16.76
CA GLN A 57 1.27 -9.23 17.07
C GLN A 57 0.79 -10.14 15.92
N ASP A 58 1.70 -10.86 15.28
CA ASP A 58 1.44 -11.72 14.10
C ASP A 58 0.43 -12.86 14.41
N HIS A 59 0.18 -13.15 15.69
CA HIS A 59 -0.77 -14.16 16.16
C HIS A 59 -2.17 -13.64 16.47
N ALA A 60 -2.47 -12.37 16.15
CA ALA A 60 -3.80 -11.82 16.41
C ALA A 60 -4.88 -12.63 15.68
N PRO A 61 -5.96 -13.07 16.37
CA PRO A 61 -6.93 -14.02 15.82
C PRO A 61 -7.71 -13.48 14.61
N MET A 62 -7.72 -12.16 14.41
CA MET A 62 -8.38 -11.53 13.26
C MET A 62 -7.59 -11.64 11.94
N ILE A 63 -6.27 -11.89 11.99
CA ILE A 63 -5.39 -11.87 10.81
C ILE A 63 -5.89 -12.81 9.69
N PRO A 64 -6.25 -14.10 9.95
CA PRO A 64 -6.77 -14.97 8.89
C PRO A 64 -8.05 -14.43 8.22
N GLY A 65 -8.88 -13.70 8.96
CA GLY A 65 -10.08 -13.05 8.40
C GLY A 65 -9.73 -11.89 7.48
N LEU A 66 -8.75 -11.07 7.86
CA LEU A 66 -8.26 -9.95 7.08
C LEU A 66 -7.56 -10.42 5.79
N ILE A 67 -6.74 -11.47 5.86
CA ILE A 67 -6.11 -12.09 4.67
C ILE A 67 -7.17 -12.54 3.68
N ARG A 68 -8.22 -13.23 4.13
CA ARG A 68 -9.33 -13.64 3.27
C ARG A 68 -10.07 -12.45 2.64
N ALA A 69 -10.25 -11.36 3.39
CA ALA A 69 -10.84 -10.14 2.85
C ALA A 69 -9.96 -9.53 1.74
N ILE A 70 -8.64 -9.49 1.93
CA ILE A 70 -7.69 -9.02 0.92
C ILE A 70 -7.75 -9.89 -0.32
N LEU A 71 -7.59 -11.22 -0.18
CA LEU A 71 -7.54 -12.13 -1.33
C LEU A 71 -8.83 -12.12 -2.16
N ARG A 72 -10.00 -11.91 -1.53
CA ARG A 72 -11.30 -11.84 -2.24
C ARG A 72 -11.44 -10.62 -3.14
N GLU A 73 -10.76 -9.52 -2.80
CA GLU A 73 -10.86 -8.24 -3.52
C GLU A 73 -9.78 -8.10 -4.60
N GLN A 74 -8.92 -9.11 -4.78
CA GLN A 74 -7.91 -9.07 -5.83
C GLN A 74 -8.59 -9.14 -7.20
N ARG A 75 -8.24 -8.21 -8.08
CA ARG A 75 -8.78 -8.11 -9.43
C ARG A 75 -8.08 -9.11 -10.38
N PRO A 76 -8.69 -9.43 -11.54
CA PRO A 76 -8.07 -10.33 -12.52
C PRO A 76 -6.71 -9.87 -13.07
N ASP A 77 -6.42 -8.57 -13.01
CA ASP A 77 -5.12 -8.00 -13.39
C ASP A 77 -4.05 -8.15 -12.29
N GLY A 78 -4.39 -8.71 -11.12
CA GLY A 78 -3.52 -8.88 -9.97
C GLY A 78 -3.55 -7.70 -8.98
N SER A 79 -4.23 -6.60 -9.30
CA SER A 79 -4.26 -5.39 -8.47
C SER A 79 -5.35 -5.42 -7.40
N TRP A 80 -5.29 -4.42 -6.51
CA TRP A 80 -6.41 -4.01 -5.64
C TRP A 80 -6.91 -2.60 -5.98
N GLY A 81 -6.79 -2.21 -7.27
CA GLY A 81 -7.36 -0.98 -7.80
C GLY A 81 -6.34 0.08 -8.22
N GLU A 82 -5.49 0.54 -7.31
CA GLU A 82 -4.41 1.48 -7.63
C GLU A 82 -3.06 0.99 -7.10
N PRO A 83 -1.92 1.51 -7.62
CA PRO A 83 -0.60 1.04 -7.22
C PRO A 83 -0.34 1.12 -5.71
N LEU A 84 -0.76 2.18 -5.03
CA LEU A 84 -0.60 2.32 -3.59
C LEU A 84 -1.37 1.24 -2.82
N THR A 85 -2.67 1.09 -3.06
CA THR A 85 -3.48 0.05 -2.41
C THR A 85 -2.93 -1.34 -2.68
N THR A 86 -2.47 -1.58 -3.91
CA THR A 86 -1.84 -2.84 -4.30
C THR A 86 -0.56 -3.08 -3.49
N ALA A 87 0.29 -2.06 -3.33
CA ALA A 87 1.53 -2.17 -2.56
C ALA A 87 1.28 -2.48 -1.08
N VAL A 88 0.29 -1.83 -0.44
CA VAL A 88 -0.08 -2.10 0.95
C VAL A 88 -0.63 -3.52 1.10
N CYS A 89 -1.46 -3.99 0.16
CA CYS A 89 -1.98 -5.36 0.17
C CYS A 89 -0.87 -6.40 0.01
N VAL A 90 0.06 -6.19 -0.91
CA VAL A 90 1.23 -7.07 -1.09
C VAL A 90 2.07 -7.11 0.19
N ARG A 91 2.35 -5.95 0.79
CA ARG A 91 3.10 -5.87 2.06
C ARG A 91 2.39 -6.63 3.19
N ALA A 92 1.07 -6.50 3.29
CA ALA A 92 0.27 -7.23 4.28
C ALA A 92 0.35 -8.75 4.08
N LEU A 93 0.22 -9.23 2.84
CA LEU A 93 0.34 -10.66 2.54
C LEU A 93 1.75 -11.19 2.85
N MET A 94 2.79 -10.43 2.54
CA MET A 94 4.17 -10.79 2.91
C MET A 94 4.39 -10.84 4.43
N CYS A 95 3.78 -9.93 5.20
CA CYS A 95 3.85 -9.94 6.67
C CYS A 95 3.18 -11.17 7.30
N ALA A 96 2.20 -11.77 6.61
CA ALA A 96 1.49 -12.95 7.09
C ALA A 96 2.10 -14.27 6.59
N ASP A 97 3.40 -14.27 6.27
CA ASP A 97 4.14 -15.38 5.64
C ASP A 97 3.47 -15.90 4.36
N GLY A 98 2.76 -15.01 3.65
CA GLY A 98 2.13 -15.32 2.39
C GLY A 98 3.18 -15.48 1.30
N GLU A 99 3.15 -16.64 0.63
CA GLU A 99 3.78 -16.87 -0.66
C GLU A 99 2.72 -17.26 -1.68
N GLY A 100 2.99 -16.99 -2.96
CA GLY A 100 2.23 -17.55 -4.06
C GLY A 100 1.60 -16.54 -5.01
N LYS A 101 0.72 -17.08 -5.86
CA LYS A 101 0.25 -16.44 -7.09
C LYS A 101 -0.32 -15.04 -6.91
N ALA A 102 -1.03 -14.77 -5.80
CA ALA A 102 -1.60 -13.45 -5.53
C ALA A 102 -0.52 -12.35 -5.45
N ILE A 103 0.61 -12.63 -4.79
CA ILE A 103 1.73 -11.68 -4.70
C ILE A 103 2.38 -11.53 -6.07
N ASP A 104 2.63 -12.64 -6.78
CA ASP A 104 3.29 -12.61 -8.08
C ASP A 104 2.49 -11.83 -9.12
N ASP A 105 1.17 -12.00 -9.14
CA ASP A 105 0.27 -11.27 -10.03
C ASP A 105 0.26 -9.77 -9.71
N ALA A 106 0.25 -9.41 -8.42
CA ALA A 106 0.30 -8.02 -7.98
C ALA A 106 1.64 -7.34 -8.29
N LEU A 107 2.76 -8.05 -8.12
CA LEU A 107 4.09 -7.55 -8.50
C LEU A 107 4.17 -7.35 -10.02
N ARG A 108 3.59 -8.27 -10.81
CA ARG A 108 3.48 -8.12 -12.27
C ARG A 108 2.66 -6.88 -12.65
N TYR A 109 1.53 -6.66 -11.99
CA TYR A 109 0.73 -5.45 -12.18
C TYR A 109 1.55 -4.18 -11.90
N LEU A 110 2.26 -4.12 -10.76
CA LEU A 110 3.08 -2.96 -10.41
C LEU A 110 4.18 -2.71 -11.44
N ALA A 111 4.83 -3.77 -11.94
CA ALA A 111 5.83 -3.66 -13.00
C ALA A 111 5.24 -3.12 -14.31
N GLN A 112 4.08 -3.63 -14.73
CA GLN A 112 3.43 -3.25 -15.99
C GLN A 112 2.85 -1.82 -15.95
N THR A 113 2.41 -1.37 -14.78
CA THR A 113 1.83 -0.03 -14.60
C THR A 113 2.86 1.04 -14.26
N GLN A 114 4.10 0.66 -13.95
CA GLN A 114 5.19 1.62 -13.79
C GLN A 114 5.48 2.27 -15.15
N ARG A 115 5.57 3.59 -15.18
CA ARG A 115 5.87 4.36 -16.40
C ARG A 115 7.34 4.30 -16.77
N ALA A 116 7.64 4.71 -18.01
CA ALA A 116 9.02 4.78 -18.52
C ALA A 116 9.92 5.74 -17.74
N ASP A 117 9.34 6.76 -17.09
CA ASP A 117 10.03 7.68 -16.18
C ASP A 117 10.21 7.11 -14.76
N GLY A 118 9.86 5.84 -14.52
CA GLY A 118 10.00 5.17 -13.24
C GLY A 118 8.86 5.43 -12.25
N LEU A 119 7.93 6.35 -12.54
CA LEU A 119 6.86 6.72 -11.61
C LEU A 119 5.60 5.87 -11.82
N TRP A 120 4.79 5.75 -10.76
CA TRP A 120 3.42 5.26 -10.85
C TRP A 120 2.44 6.43 -10.86
N SER A 121 1.31 6.26 -11.55
CA SER A 121 0.22 7.24 -11.55
C SER A 121 -0.90 6.82 -10.62
N SER A 122 -1.70 7.79 -10.16
CA SER A 122 -2.98 7.50 -9.50
C SER A 122 -3.97 6.85 -10.47
N ALA A 123 -4.79 5.93 -9.98
CA ALA A 123 -5.87 5.35 -10.78
C ALA A 123 -6.86 6.43 -11.25
N GLY A 124 -7.49 6.20 -12.43
CA GLY A 124 -8.53 7.07 -12.98
C GLY A 124 -8.08 8.05 -14.07
N VAL A 125 -6.80 8.03 -14.45
CA VAL A 125 -6.31 8.81 -15.60
C VAL A 125 -5.89 7.83 -16.70
N GLU A 126 -6.31 8.12 -17.93
CA GLU A 126 -6.08 7.22 -19.08
C GLU A 126 -4.59 6.83 -19.22
N PRO A 127 -4.28 5.55 -19.53
CA PRO A 127 -2.93 5.09 -19.77
C PRO A 127 -2.30 5.90 -20.92
N GLY A 128 -1.43 6.85 -20.58
CA GLY A 128 -0.77 7.75 -21.54
C GLY A 128 -0.90 9.25 -21.22
N ARG A 129 -1.94 9.66 -20.47
CA ARG A 129 -2.14 11.06 -20.04
C ARG A 129 -1.83 11.32 -18.57
N ALA A 130 -1.76 10.26 -17.77
CA ALA A 130 -1.48 10.38 -16.35
C ALA A 130 -0.02 10.79 -16.11
N ALA A 131 0.23 11.97 -15.55
CA ALA A 131 1.55 12.28 -15.03
C ALA A 131 1.93 11.27 -13.93
N GLY A 132 3.22 10.97 -13.81
CA GLY A 132 3.72 10.20 -12.67
C GLY A 132 3.42 10.95 -11.37
N ASP A 133 2.97 10.22 -10.36
CA ASP A 133 2.64 10.76 -9.04
C ASP A 133 3.78 10.43 -8.06
N PRO A 134 4.59 11.42 -7.65
CA PRO A 134 5.72 11.21 -6.76
C PRO A 134 5.29 10.68 -5.39
N PHE A 135 4.12 11.08 -4.91
CA PHE A 135 3.60 10.63 -3.63
C PHE A 135 3.26 9.13 -3.66
N ILE A 136 2.54 8.70 -4.70
CA ILE A 136 2.20 7.27 -4.88
C ILE A 136 3.48 6.46 -5.06
N THR A 137 4.43 6.97 -5.85
CA THR A 137 5.72 6.31 -6.07
C THR A 137 6.47 6.14 -4.75
N ALA A 138 6.65 7.22 -3.98
CA ALA A 138 7.32 7.16 -2.69
C ALA A 138 6.64 6.19 -1.71
N ALA A 139 5.31 6.16 -1.67
CA ALA A 139 4.55 5.25 -0.82
C ALA A 139 4.69 3.78 -1.27
N VAL A 140 4.63 3.49 -2.58
CA VAL A 140 4.90 2.14 -3.12
C VAL A 140 6.29 1.67 -2.72
N LEU A 141 7.31 2.54 -2.88
CA LEU A 141 8.68 2.23 -2.47
C LEU A 141 8.78 2.03 -0.95
N TYR A 142 8.14 2.87 -0.15
CA TYR A 142 8.12 2.73 1.31
C TYR A 142 7.63 1.34 1.75
N TYR A 143 6.56 0.84 1.15
CA TYR A 143 5.99 -0.45 1.52
C TYR A 143 6.76 -1.67 0.96
N LEU A 144 7.34 -1.57 -0.23
CA LEU A 144 7.86 -2.76 -0.95
C LEU A 144 9.35 -2.73 -1.28
N ALA A 145 10.07 -1.61 -1.15
CA ALA A 145 11.47 -1.52 -1.55
C ALA A 145 12.41 -2.43 -0.75
N SER A 146 11.98 -3.03 0.35
CA SER A 146 12.77 -4.02 1.09
C SER A 146 12.70 -5.44 0.49
N ASP A 147 11.68 -5.74 -0.31
CA ASP A 147 11.48 -7.07 -0.91
C ASP A 147 12.29 -7.25 -2.20
N GLY A 148 13.02 -8.35 -2.29
CA GLY A 148 13.88 -8.65 -3.44
C GLY A 148 13.12 -8.93 -4.73
N ARG A 149 11.94 -9.57 -4.65
CA ARG A 149 11.11 -9.88 -5.82
C ARG A 149 10.53 -8.61 -6.41
N PHE A 150 10.06 -7.68 -5.57
CA PHE A 150 9.62 -6.36 -6.00
C PHE A 150 10.74 -5.60 -6.72
N ARG A 151 11.95 -5.54 -6.14
CA ARG A 151 13.10 -4.87 -6.79
C ARG A 151 13.45 -5.46 -8.14
N GLN A 152 13.29 -6.78 -8.32
CA GLN A 152 13.54 -7.46 -9.59
C GLN A 152 12.43 -7.23 -10.62
N ALA A 153 11.19 -7.05 -10.17
CA ALA A 153 10.04 -6.87 -11.04
C ALA A 153 9.95 -5.44 -11.61
N VAL A 154 10.40 -4.42 -10.87
CA VAL A 154 10.20 -3.01 -11.23
C VAL A 154 11.51 -2.31 -11.59
N ARG A 155 11.42 -1.18 -12.30
CA ARG A 155 12.53 -0.25 -12.55
C ARG A 155 12.79 0.59 -11.31
N MET A 156 13.35 -0.04 -10.28
CA MET A 156 13.59 0.59 -8.97
C MET A 156 14.52 1.80 -9.07
N SER A 157 15.62 1.67 -9.82
CA SER A 157 16.59 2.75 -10.01
C SER A 157 15.96 3.98 -10.68
N ASP A 158 15.11 3.78 -11.68
CA ASP A 158 14.42 4.87 -12.38
C ASP A 158 13.44 5.58 -11.43
N ALA A 159 12.70 4.82 -10.61
CA ALA A 159 11.78 5.39 -9.62
C ALA A 159 12.51 6.28 -8.60
N VAL A 160 13.65 5.80 -8.08
CA VAL A 160 14.46 6.57 -7.12
C VAL A 160 15.04 7.82 -7.78
N ALA A 161 15.64 7.70 -8.97
CA ALA A 161 16.18 8.83 -9.71
C ALA A 161 15.11 9.89 -10.03
N ALA A 162 13.90 9.45 -10.40
CA ALA A 162 12.78 10.34 -10.64
C ALA A 162 12.37 11.11 -9.38
N LEU A 163 12.25 10.43 -8.23
CA LEU A 163 11.94 11.08 -6.95
C LEU A 163 13.04 12.07 -6.52
N GLU A 164 14.31 11.71 -6.71
CA GLU A 164 15.44 12.59 -6.41
C GLU A 164 15.43 13.86 -7.29
N SER A 165 15.11 13.73 -8.58
CA SER A 165 14.97 14.88 -9.48
C SER A 165 13.86 15.85 -9.06
N MET A 166 12.87 15.35 -8.32
CA MET A 166 11.70 16.09 -7.86
C MET A 166 11.81 16.60 -6.42
N ARG A 167 12.93 16.30 -5.73
CA ARG A 167 13.13 16.65 -4.32
C ARG A 167 12.89 18.14 -4.05
N GLY A 168 13.38 19.02 -4.91
CA GLY A 168 13.18 20.47 -4.79
C GLY A 168 11.74 20.96 -5.01
N ARG A 169 10.85 20.12 -5.56
CA ARG A 169 9.41 20.40 -5.75
C ARG A 169 8.53 19.77 -4.66
N LEU A 170 9.06 18.83 -3.88
CA LEU A 170 8.35 18.13 -2.82
C LEU A 170 8.37 18.88 -1.48
N ASP A 171 9.32 19.80 -1.31
CA ASP A 171 9.47 20.64 -0.11
C ASP A 171 8.59 21.92 -0.14
N GLU A 172 7.84 22.16 -1.23
CA GLU A 172 6.83 23.22 -1.23
C GLU A 172 5.66 22.78 -0.35
N PRO A 173 5.34 23.51 0.74
CA PRO A 173 4.23 23.14 1.60
C PRO A 173 2.96 23.14 0.77
N THR A 174 2.30 21.99 0.70
CA THR A 174 0.91 21.86 0.24
C THR A 174 0.08 22.90 0.99
N ARG A 175 -0.19 24.03 0.33
CA ARG A 175 -1.06 25.10 0.80
C ARG A 175 -2.52 24.74 0.55
#